data_AF-A0A8C5ITM4-F1
#
_entry.id   AF-A0A8C5ITM4-F1
#
_cell.length_a   1.000
_cell.length_b   1.000
_cell.length_c   1.000
_cell.angle_alpha   90.00
_cell.angle_beta   90.00
_cell.angle_gamma   90.00
#
_symmetry.space_group_name_H-M   'P 1'
#
loop_
_entity.id
_entity.type
_entity.pdbx_description
1 polymer ?
#
loop_
_entity_poly.entity_id
_entity_poly.type
_entity_poly.pdbx_seq_one_letter_code
_entity_poly.pdbx_strand_id
1 'polypeptide(L)'
;MVSQALALSRRPHVVVATPGRLADHLRSSSTFSLSKLQFLVLDEADRLLEQGSADFSADLELILGAVPARRQTLLFSATLTGTLCQLRGLAANSPFFWEASAPVRTVEGLEQRYLLVPEALKDAYLVHLVQSFQDQHEDWAIIIFTKTCKDCQVLNMMLRRFSFPSVALHSMLKQKQRFAALAKFKSSIFKILIATDVAARGLDIPAVQVVINHNTPGLPKIYIHRVGRTARAGRKGMAITLVTQYDIHLVHAIEEEIKLQLPEYSVEEQLVLDILTQVNVTRRECEIELEGMDFDEKKEINKRKQMILEGKDPEHEARRRAELSRIRSRNRECRQKLQQSLHRRRQLQLRRKLHRSMERRRRKMEKEKEKEEEEKEEQ
;
A
#
# COMPACT_ATOMS: atom_id res chain seq x y z
N MET A 1 5.82 24.62 -12.53
CA MET A 1 5.44 25.54 -11.42
C MET A 1 5.13 26.93 -11.94
N VAL A 2 5.98 27.51 -12.78
CA VAL A 2 5.80 28.85 -13.38
C VAL A 2 4.42 29.06 -14.03
N SER A 3 3.93 28.10 -14.82
CA SER A 3 2.60 28.23 -15.46
C SER A 3 1.44 28.31 -14.46
N GLN A 4 1.51 27.58 -13.33
CA GLN A 4 0.49 27.63 -12.28
C GLN A 4 0.57 28.93 -11.48
N ALA A 5 1.78 29.40 -11.17
CA ALA A 5 1.98 30.68 -10.49
C ALA A 5 1.44 31.86 -11.34
N LEU A 6 1.64 31.80 -12.67
CA LEU A 6 1.07 32.77 -13.61
C LEU A 6 -0.47 32.68 -13.68
N ALA A 7 -1.05 31.49 -13.56
CA ALA A 7 -2.50 31.35 -13.49
C ALA A 7 -3.08 31.92 -12.19
N LEU A 8 -2.39 31.72 -11.05
CA LEU A 8 -2.78 32.29 -9.76
C LEU A 8 -2.63 33.81 -9.72
N SER A 9 -1.61 34.38 -10.38
CA SER A 9 -1.41 35.84 -10.45
C SER A 9 -2.53 36.56 -11.20
N ARG A 10 -3.27 35.85 -12.07
CA ARG A 10 -4.50 36.34 -12.72
C ARG A 10 -5.70 36.43 -11.78
N ARG A 11 -5.54 36.11 -10.49
CA ARG A 11 -6.57 36.22 -9.44
C ARG A 11 -7.86 35.48 -9.79
N PRO A 12 -7.81 34.15 -10.01
CA PRO A 12 -9.01 33.36 -10.25
C PRO A 12 -9.98 33.43 -9.05
N HIS A 13 -11.28 33.42 -9.34
CA HIS A 13 -12.33 33.43 -8.31
C HIS A 13 -12.39 32.12 -7.51
N VAL A 14 -12.08 30.99 -8.15
CA VAL A 14 -12.08 29.65 -7.55
C VAL A 14 -10.74 28.98 -7.79
N VAL A 15 -10.16 28.42 -6.72
CA VAL A 15 -8.90 27.67 -6.78
C VAL A 15 -9.15 26.30 -6.15
N VAL A 16 -8.86 25.24 -6.91
CA VAL A 16 -8.87 23.86 -6.42
C VAL A 16 -7.42 23.39 -6.34
N ALA A 17 -6.98 22.98 -5.16
CA ALA A 17 -5.59 22.58 -4.92
C ALA A 17 -5.49 21.51 -3.83
N THR A 18 -4.44 20.70 -3.90
CA THR A 18 -4.03 19.84 -2.78
C THR A 18 -3.21 20.67 -1.78
N PRO A 19 -3.25 20.36 -0.46
CA PRO A 19 -2.58 21.16 0.57
C PRO A 19 -1.11 21.40 0.28
N GLY A 20 -0.32 20.33 0.05
CA GLY A 20 1.11 20.48 -0.24
C GLY A 20 1.40 21.36 -1.46
N ARG A 21 0.60 21.26 -2.53
CA ARG A 21 0.82 22.08 -3.73
C ARG A 21 0.47 23.55 -3.50
N LEU A 22 -0.57 23.83 -2.72
CA LEU A 22 -0.93 25.20 -2.36
C LEU A 22 0.10 25.81 -1.40
N ALA A 23 0.55 25.03 -0.41
CA ALA A 23 1.59 25.42 0.52
C ALA A 23 2.91 25.74 -0.22
N ASP A 24 3.33 24.90 -1.17
CA ASP A 24 4.49 25.18 -2.03
C ASP A 24 4.39 26.54 -2.73
N HIS A 25 3.21 26.87 -3.29
CA HIS A 25 2.98 28.17 -3.94
C HIS A 25 3.02 29.33 -2.94
N LEU A 26 2.49 29.15 -1.72
CA LEU A 26 2.58 30.16 -0.66
C LEU A 26 4.02 30.37 -0.17
N ARG A 27 4.84 29.32 -0.10
CA ARG A 27 6.27 29.40 0.29
C ARG A 27 7.13 30.00 -0.81
N SER A 28 6.88 29.63 -2.06
CA SER A 28 7.79 29.88 -3.18
C SER A 28 7.43 31.12 -4.01
N SER A 29 6.23 31.69 -3.83
CA SER A 29 5.73 32.75 -4.72
C SER A 29 4.92 33.79 -3.94
N SER A 30 5.31 35.06 -4.06
CA SER A 30 4.57 36.21 -3.53
C SER A 30 3.47 36.72 -4.48
N THR A 31 3.23 36.02 -5.59
CA THR A 31 2.44 36.52 -6.72
C THR A 31 0.93 36.45 -6.52
N PHE A 32 0.45 35.81 -5.45
CA PHE A 32 -0.98 35.74 -5.11
C PHE A 32 -1.19 35.80 -3.59
N SER A 33 -2.38 36.22 -3.17
CA SER A 33 -2.75 36.36 -1.76
C SER A 33 -4.13 35.77 -1.51
N LEU A 34 -4.28 35.05 -0.39
CA LEU A 34 -5.55 34.49 0.06
C LEU A 34 -6.33 35.43 1.01
N SER A 35 -5.83 36.64 1.26
CA SER A 35 -6.38 37.63 2.20
C SER A 35 -7.83 38.06 1.93
N LYS A 36 -8.37 37.81 0.74
CA LYS A 36 -9.76 38.13 0.36
C LYS A 36 -10.67 36.90 0.28
N LEU A 37 -10.19 35.74 0.73
CA LEU A 37 -10.93 34.49 0.66
C LEU A 37 -12.12 34.50 1.61
N GLN A 38 -13.32 34.32 1.07
CA GLN A 38 -14.57 34.28 1.84
C GLN A 38 -15.03 32.86 2.17
N PHE A 39 -14.67 31.88 1.31
CA PHE A 39 -15.10 30.49 1.43
C PHE A 39 -13.89 29.56 1.37
N LEU A 40 -13.74 28.70 2.39
CA LEU A 40 -12.76 27.62 2.41
C LEU A 40 -13.50 26.28 2.39
N VAL A 41 -13.19 25.41 1.43
CA VAL A 41 -13.74 24.06 1.34
C VAL A 41 -12.64 23.05 1.62
N LEU A 42 -12.84 22.20 2.62
CA LEU A 42 -11.99 21.06 2.93
C LEU A 42 -12.76 19.79 2.58
N ASP A 43 -12.41 19.19 1.44
CA ASP A 43 -12.98 17.91 0.98
C ASP A 43 -12.09 16.73 1.41
N GLU A 44 -12.69 15.56 1.62
CA GLU A 44 -12.06 14.37 2.22
C GLU A 44 -11.26 14.70 3.51
N ALA A 45 -11.89 15.45 4.42
CA ALA A 45 -11.22 16.02 5.59
C ALA A 45 -10.68 14.98 6.59
N ASP A 46 -11.30 13.80 6.67
CA ASP A 46 -10.75 12.67 7.41
C ASP A 46 -9.35 12.29 6.95
N ARG A 47 -9.03 12.43 5.66
CA ARG A 47 -7.69 12.19 5.09
C ARG A 47 -6.75 13.35 5.27
N LEU A 48 -7.25 14.57 5.19
CA LEU A 48 -6.44 15.77 5.42
C LEU A 48 -5.89 15.83 6.85
N LEU A 49 -6.62 15.27 7.81
CA LEU A 49 -6.34 15.35 9.25
C LEU A 49 -5.81 14.03 9.85
N GLU A 50 -5.65 12.98 9.04
CA GLU A 50 -5.19 11.67 9.51
C GLU A 50 -3.66 11.67 9.71
N GLN A 51 -3.23 11.43 10.95
CA GLN A 51 -1.80 11.30 11.26
C GLN A 51 -1.22 10.03 10.64
N GLY A 52 -0.10 10.13 9.92
CA GLY A 52 0.78 8.99 9.62
C GLY A 52 0.95 8.57 8.15
N SER A 53 0.15 9.02 7.18
CA SER A 53 0.34 8.62 5.76
C SER A 53 0.71 9.75 4.79
N ALA A 54 0.30 10.98 5.09
CA ALA A 54 0.79 12.21 4.49
C ALA A 54 0.58 13.31 5.52
N ASP A 55 1.64 13.71 6.22
CA ASP A 55 1.54 14.71 7.28
C ASP A 55 1.35 16.11 6.67
N PHE A 56 0.12 16.39 6.23
CA PHE A 56 -0.26 17.69 5.71
C PHE A 56 -0.46 18.72 6.82
N SER A 57 -0.25 18.37 8.09
CA SER A 57 -0.49 19.25 9.23
C SER A 57 0.27 20.57 9.08
N ALA A 58 1.57 20.51 8.77
CA ALA A 58 2.39 21.70 8.58
C ALA A 58 1.98 22.54 7.35
N ASP A 59 1.50 21.89 6.28
CA ASP A 59 1.01 22.58 5.09
C ASP A 59 -0.36 23.22 5.32
N LEU A 60 -1.24 22.54 6.05
CA LEU A 60 -2.54 23.05 6.46
C LEU A 60 -2.40 24.20 7.45
N GLU A 61 -1.48 24.12 8.42
CA GLU A 61 -1.18 25.23 9.33
C GLU A 61 -0.72 26.47 8.56
N LEU A 62 0.16 26.31 7.58
CA LEU A 62 0.60 27.41 6.71
C LEU A 62 -0.57 28.02 5.92
N ILE A 63 -1.42 27.18 5.31
CA ILE A 63 -2.57 27.63 4.54
C ILE A 63 -3.58 28.35 5.45
N LEU A 64 -3.87 27.77 6.63
CA LEU A 64 -4.81 28.32 7.61
C LEU A 64 -4.30 29.64 8.19
N GLY A 65 -2.99 29.83 8.32
CA GLY A 65 -2.37 31.10 8.71
C GLY A 65 -2.43 32.17 7.62
N ALA A 66 -2.51 31.78 6.34
CA ALA A 66 -2.58 32.70 5.22
C ALA A 66 -4.02 33.15 4.86
N VAL A 67 -5.04 32.46 5.35
CA VAL A 67 -6.45 32.76 5.09
C VAL A 67 -7.07 33.66 6.18
N PRO A 68 -8.07 34.50 5.85
CA PRO A 68 -8.72 35.38 6.82
C PRO A 68 -9.46 34.62 7.92
N ALA A 69 -9.46 35.17 9.14
CA ALA A 69 -10.21 34.62 10.27
C ALA A 69 -11.73 34.64 10.02
N ARG A 70 -12.25 35.73 9.44
CA ARG A 70 -13.67 35.86 9.08
C ARG A 70 -13.90 35.26 7.69
N ARG A 71 -14.28 33.99 7.66
CA ARG A 71 -14.64 33.24 6.44
C ARG A 71 -15.67 32.16 6.76
N GLN A 72 -16.43 31.73 5.76
CA GLN A 72 -17.22 30.50 5.85
C GLN A 72 -16.32 29.31 5.53
N THR A 73 -16.29 28.32 6.42
CA THR A 73 -15.54 27.06 6.20
C THR A 73 -16.53 25.91 6.06
N LEU A 74 -16.40 25.15 4.98
CA LEU A 74 -17.18 23.95 4.69
C LEU A 74 -16.24 22.75 4.80
N LEU A 75 -16.62 21.75 5.58
CA LEU A 75 -15.84 20.55 5.80
C LEU A 75 -16.69 19.35 5.36
N PHE A 76 -16.18 18.58 4.41
CA PHE A 76 -16.80 17.36 3.91
C PHE A 76 -15.89 16.18 4.23
N SER A 77 -16.47 15.11 4.77
CA SER A 77 -15.75 13.91 5.16
C SER A 77 -16.64 12.69 4.97
N ALA A 78 -16.06 11.59 4.51
CA ALA A 78 -16.77 10.31 4.41
C ALA A 78 -16.84 9.60 5.76
N THR A 79 -15.84 9.79 6.62
CA THR A 79 -15.79 9.19 7.96
C THR A 79 -15.64 10.24 9.05
N LEU A 80 -16.22 9.94 10.23
CA LEU A 80 -16.00 10.71 11.45
C LEU A 80 -14.82 10.12 12.19
N THR A 81 -13.68 10.82 12.12
CA THR A 81 -12.48 10.45 12.87
C THR A 81 -12.51 11.09 14.27
N GLY A 82 -11.75 10.54 15.21
CA GLY A 82 -11.61 11.13 16.55
C GLY A 82 -11.16 12.60 16.50
N THR A 83 -10.26 12.93 15.57
CA THR A 83 -9.79 14.31 15.33
C THR A 83 -10.92 15.24 14.87
N LEU A 84 -11.81 14.77 13.99
CA LEU A 84 -12.98 15.55 13.57
C LEU A 84 -13.98 15.74 14.71
N CYS A 85 -14.17 14.73 15.56
CA CYS A 85 -14.99 14.84 16.77
C CYS A 85 -14.41 15.84 17.78
N GLN A 86 -13.09 15.93 17.90
CA GLN A 86 -12.44 16.94 18.73
C GLN A 86 -12.58 18.35 18.15
N LEU A 87 -12.43 18.50 16.82
CA LEU A 87 -12.69 19.77 16.14
C LEU A 87 -14.13 20.25 16.36
N ARG A 88 -15.10 19.34 16.41
CA ARG A 88 -16.49 19.67 16.78
C ARG A 88 -16.58 20.32 18.17
N GLY A 89 -15.84 19.81 19.15
CA GLY A 89 -15.84 20.33 20.52
C GLY A 89 -15.04 21.62 20.71
N LEU A 90 -14.03 21.86 19.87
CA LEU A 90 -13.15 23.03 19.94
C LEU A 90 -13.60 24.20 19.05
N ALA A 91 -14.55 23.98 18.15
CA ALA A 91 -15.02 25.00 17.22
C ALA A 91 -15.81 26.11 17.96
N ALA A 92 -15.16 27.25 18.17
CA ALA A 92 -15.72 28.42 18.86
C ALA A 92 -16.98 29.04 18.19
N ASN A 93 -17.23 28.73 16.91
CA ASN A 93 -18.28 29.35 16.10
C ASN A 93 -19.54 28.49 15.92
N SER A 94 -19.75 27.46 16.76
CA SER A 94 -20.94 26.57 16.72
C SER A 94 -21.30 26.10 15.30
N PRO A 95 -20.48 25.21 14.70
CA PRO A 95 -20.66 24.81 13.31
C PRO A 95 -21.98 24.06 13.10
N PHE A 96 -22.66 24.31 11.98
CA PHE A 96 -23.75 23.46 11.53
C PHE A 96 -23.18 22.08 11.18
N PHE A 97 -23.71 21.03 11.81
CA PHE A 97 -23.26 19.66 11.64
C PHE A 97 -24.41 18.81 11.11
N TRP A 98 -24.15 18.13 10.00
CA TRP A 98 -25.09 17.20 9.41
C TRP A 98 -24.37 15.87 9.16
N GLU A 99 -24.97 14.80 9.65
CA GLU A 99 -24.47 13.44 9.50
C GLU A 99 -25.60 12.58 8.91
N ALA A 100 -25.33 11.95 7.77
CA ALA A 100 -26.20 10.91 7.24
C ALA A 100 -26.05 9.66 8.11
N SER A 101 -27.03 9.38 8.97
CA SER A 101 -27.06 8.14 9.75
C SER A 101 -27.48 6.96 8.86
N ALA A 102 -26.61 5.96 8.74
CA ALA A 102 -26.91 4.69 8.08
C ALA A 102 -26.49 3.52 9.00
N PRO A 103 -27.23 2.39 9.00
CA PRO A 103 -26.90 1.22 9.82
C PRO A 103 -25.59 0.56 9.37
N VAL A 104 -25.28 0.63 8.09
CA VAL A 104 -24.03 0.16 7.46
C VAL A 104 -23.30 1.36 6.87
N ARG A 105 -21.98 1.42 7.04
CA ARG A 105 -21.16 2.55 6.53
C ARG A 105 -20.90 2.50 5.01
N THR A 106 -21.40 1.49 4.33
CA THR A 106 -21.25 1.31 2.88
C THR A 106 -22.56 1.61 2.15
N VAL A 107 -22.47 1.81 0.83
CA VAL A 107 -23.60 2.26 0.01
C VAL A 107 -24.68 1.17 -0.03
N GLU A 108 -25.95 1.57 0.11
CA GLU A 108 -27.08 0.66 -0.03
C GLU A 108 -27.09 0.01 -1.43
N GLY A 109 -27.31 -1.31 -1.49
CA GLY A 109 -27.30 -2.08 -2.75
C GLY A 109 -25.91 -2.54 -3.21
N LEU A 110 -24.87 -2.31 -2.42
CA LEU A 110 -23.54 -2.87 -2.63
C LEU A 110 -23.43 -4.29 -2.07
N GLU A 111 -23.18 -5.26 -2.94
CA GLU A 111 -22.83 -6.62 -2.56
C GLU A 111 -21.32 -6.72 -2.31
N GLN A 112 -20.93 -7.08 -1.09
CA GLN A 112 -19.53 -7.12 -0.67
C GLN A 112 -19.17 -8.56 -0.34
N ARG A 113 -18.10 -9.07 -0.95
CA ARG A 113 -17.64 -10.44 -0.74
C ARG A 113 -16.13 -10.51 -0.58
N TYR A 114 -15.66 -11.51 0.17
CA TYR A 114 -14.25 -11.86 0.20
C TYR A 114 -14.00 -13.13 -0.58
N LEU A 115 -12.80 -13.29 -1.12
CA LEU A 115 -12.34 -14.52 -1.74
C LEU A 115 -11.00 -14.90 -1.09
N LEU A 116 -10.99 -16.02 -0.37
CA LEU A 116 -9.77 -16.50 0.29
C LEU A 116 -8.89 -17.21 -0.73
N VAL A 117 -7.68 -16.68 -0.95
CA VAL A 117 -6.74 -17.18 -1.97
C VAL A 117 -5.33 -17.29 -1.39
N PRO A 118 -4.57 -18.33 -1.74
CA PRO A 118 -3.12 -18.35 -1.49
C PRO A 118 -2.44 -17.20 -2.24
N GLU A 119 -1.44 -16.55 -1.62
CA GLU A 119 -0.71 -15.41 -2.22
C GLU A 119 -0.17 -15.75 -3.62
N ALA A 120 0.36 -16.97 -3.79
CA ALA A 120 0.94 -17.43 -5.05
C ALA A 120 -0.07 -17.61 -6.20
N LEU A 121 -1.38 -17.68 -5.89
CA LEU A 121 -2.44 -17.92 -6.86
C LEU A 121 -3.28 -16.67 -7.14
N LYS A 122 -3.05 -15.55 -6.42
CA LYS A 122 -3.85 -14.32 -6.49
C LYS A 122 -4.12 -13.85 -7.92
N ASP A 123 -3.10 -13.87 -8.76
CA ASP A 123 -3.18 -13.37 -10.13
C ASP A 123 -4.06 -14.26 -11.01
N ALA A 124 -3.99 -15.59 -10.82
CA ALA A 124 -4.81 -16.54 -11.55
C ALA A 124 -6.29 -16.36 -11.18
N TYR A 125 -6.58 -16.20 -9.88
CA TYR A 125 -7.92 -15.85 -9.42
C TYR A 125 -8.41 -14.51 -9.98
N LEU A 126 -7.55 -13.49 -10.05
CA LEU A 126 -7.92 -12.21 -10.65
C LEU A 126 -8.29 -12.37 -12.13
N VAL A 127 -7.48 -13.09 -12.91
CA VAL A 127 -7.72 -13.34 -14.34
C VAL A 127 -9.04 -14.09 -14.53
N HIS A 128 -9.27 -15.14 -13.74
CA HIS A 128 -10.51 -15.89 -13.77
C HIS A 128 -11.73 -15.02 -13.43
N LEU A 129 -11.65 -14.19 -12.37
CA LEU A 129 -12.74 -13.26 -12.03
C LEU A 129 -13.04 -12.29 -13.17
N VAL A 130 -12.00 -11.70 -13.77
CA VAL A 130 -12.17 -10.77 -14.89
C VAL A 130 -12.81 -11.46 -16.09
N GLN A 131 -12.37 -12.68 -16.44
CA GLN A 131 -12.97 -13.49 -17.50
C GLN A 131 -14.46 -13.74 -17.21
N SER A 132 -14.77 -14.28 -16.03
CA SER A 132 -16.15 -14.60 -15.63
C SER A 132 -17.08 -13.39 -15.66
N PHE A 133 -16.60 -12.21 -15.24
CA PHE A 133 -17.42 -10.99 -15.33
C PHE A 133 -17.61 -10.50 -16.76
N GLN A 134 -16.61 -10.60 -17.62
CA GLN A 134 -16.75 -10.21 -19.02
C GLN A 134 -17.67 -11.16 -19.79
N ASP A 135 -17.60 -12.47 -19.51
CA ASP A 135 -18.44 -13.49 -20.15
C ASP A 135 -19.93 -13.33 -19.77
N GLN A 136 -20.19 -12.98 -18.50
CA GLN A 136 -21.56 -12.73 -18.03
C GLN A 136 -22.08 -11.36 -18.49
N HIS A 137 -21.20 -10.35 -18.51
CA HIS A 137 -21.59 -8.96 -18.74
C HIS A 137 -20.51 -8.20 -19.52
N GLU A 138 -20.65 -8.18 -20.84
CA GLU A 138 -19.69 -7.52 -21.73
C GLU A 138 -19.53 -6.02 -21.40
N ASP A 139 -20.58 -5.33 -20.94
CA ASP A 139 -20.62 -3.88 -20.72
C ASP A 139 -20.25 -3.40 -19.32
N TRP A 140 -19.84 -4.31 -18.43
CA TRP A 140 -19.49 -3.91 -17.06
C TRP A 140 -18.12 -3.26 -16.98
N ALA A 141 -18.07 -2.10 -16.33
CA ALA A 141 -16.82 -1.45 -15.97
C ALA A 141 -16.29 -2.04 -14.66
N ILE A 142 -15.01 -2.40 -14.66
CA ILE A 142 -14.31 -3.02 -13.54
C ILE A 142 -13.17 -2.10 -13.11
N ILE A 143 -13.06 -1.83 -11.81
CA ILE A 143 -11.88 -1.21 -11.22
C ILE A 143 -11.13 -2.21 -10.35
N ILE A 144 -9.82 -2.33 -10.56
CA ILE A 144 -8.95 -3.23 -9.81
C ILE A 144 -7.98 -2.39 -8.97
N PHE A 145 -8.04 -2.53 -7.65
CA PHE A 145 -7.16 -1.80 -6.75
C PHE A 145 -5.95 -2.64 -6.34
N THR A 146 -4.76 -2.05 -6.48
CA THR A 146 -3.48 -2.70 -6.16
C THR A 146 -2.69 -1.88 -5.15
N LYS A 147 -1.81 -2.56 -4.39
CA LYS A 147 -1.02 -1.91 -3.34
C LYS A 147 0.12 -1.06 -3.90
N THR A 148 0.82 -1.53 -4.92
CA THR A 148 2.03 -0.85 -5.44
C THR A 148 1.86 -0.38 -6.89
N CYS A 149 2.61 0.66 -7.26
CA CYS A 149 2.63 1.15 -8.64
C CYS A 149 3.24 0.13 -9.61
N LYS A 150 4.18 -0.72 -9.14
CA LYS A 150 4.78 -1.79 -9.92
C LYS A 150 3.71 -2.84 -10.25
N ASP A 151 3.00 -3.33 -9.23
CA ASP A 151 1.92 -4.31 -9.42
C ASP A 151 0.81 -3.76 -10.34
N CYS A 152 0.42 -2.49 -10.17
CA CYS A 152 -0.54 -1.83 -11.06
C CYS A 152 -0.13 -1.91 -12.54
N GLN A 153 1.16 -1.71 -12.84
CA GLN A 153 1.67 -1.73 -14.20
C GLN A 153 1.85 -3.16 -14.73
N VAL A 154 2.40 -4.06 -13.91
CA VAL A 154 2.58 -5.48 -14.25
C VAL A 154 1.23 -6.14 -14.55
N LEU A 155 0.23 -5.94 -13.69
CA LEU A 155 -1.11 -6.49 -13.90
C LEU A 155 -1.78 -5.93 -15.16
N ASN A 156 -1.55 -4.66 -15.49
CA ASN A 156 -2.07 -4.07 -16.72
C ASN A 156 -1.42 -4.70 -17.96
N MET A 157 -0.11 -4.95 -17.93
CA MET A 157 0.60 -5.64 -19.02
C MET A 157 0.12 -7.09 -19.14
N MET A 158 -0.01 -7.79 -18.02
CA MET A 158 -0.48 -9.17 -17.96
C MET A 158 -1.90 -9.31 -18.52
N LEU A 159 -2.87 -8.54 -18.02
CA LEU A 159 -4.26 -8.60 -18.50
C LEU A 159 -4.37 -8.32 -20.00
N ARG A 160 -3.57 -7.39 -20.54
CA ARG A 160 -3.53 -7.12 -22.00
C ARG A 160 -3.03 -8.31 -22.81
N ARG A 161 -2.08 -9.10 -22.29
CA ARG A 161 -1.60 -10.33 -22.95
C ARG A 161 -2.64 -11.44 -22.91
N PHE A 162 -3.49 -11.46 -21.89
CA PHE A 162 -4.69 -12.30 -21.83
C PHE A 162 -5.88 -11.72 -22.62
N SER A 163 -5.64 -10.79 -23.54
CA SER A 163 -6.68 -10.15 -24.37
C SER A 163 -7.75 -9.37 -23.62
N PHE A 164 -7.47 -8.93 -22.38
CA PHE A 164 -8.32 -8.01 -21.63
C PHE A 164 -7.82 -6.56 -21.77
N PRO A 165 -8.50 -5.70 -22.55
CA PRO A 165 -8.08 -4.32 -22.70
C PRO A 165 -8.24 -3.57 -21.36
N SER A 166 -7.10 -3.20 -20.77
CA SER A 166 -7.06 -2.48 -19.49
C SER A 166 -6.22 -1.21 -19.57
N VAL A 167 -6.47 -0.28 -18.65
CA VAL A 167 -5.66 0.93 -18.44
C VAL A 167 -5.14 0.99 -17.00
N ALA A 168 -3.89 1.41 -16.83
CA ALA A 168 -3.28 1.61 -15.51
C ALA A 168 -3.36 3.08 -15.08
N LEU A 169 -3.56 3.30 -13.77
CA LEU A 169 -3.59 4.61 -13.13
C LEU A 169 -2.80 4.56 -11.82
N HIS A 170 -1.55 5.03 -11.87
CA HIS A 170 -0.66 5.08 -10.72
C HIS A 170 0.13 6.39 -10.66
N SER A 171 0.73 6.71 -9.51
CA SER A 171 1.39 8.01 -9.26
C SER A 171 2.65 8.25 -10.11
N MET A 172 3.32 7.19 -10.57
CA MET A 172 4.48 7.29 -11.47
C MET A 172 4.14 7.74 -12.91
N LEU A 173 2.86 7.75 -13.30
CA LEU A 173 2.45 8.26 -14.62
C LEU A 173 2.51 9.78 -14.65
N LYS A 174 2.91 10.35 -15.80
CA LYS A 174 2.83 11.80 -16.00
C LYS A 174 1.36 12.23 -15.95
N GLN A 175 1.09 13.44 -15.44
CA GLN A 175 -0.29 13.94 -15.29
C GLN A 175 -1.10 13.88 -16.60
N LYS A 176 -0.50 14.21 -17.75
CA LYS A 176 -1.15 14.09 -19.08
C LYS A 176 -1.56 12.64 -19.39
N GLN A 177 -0.72 11.67 -19.03
CA GLN A 177 -1.01 10.24 -19.23
C GLN A 177 -2.13 9.78 -18.29
N ARG A 178 -2.13 10.24 -17.03
CA ARG A 178 -3.23 9.96 -16.07
C ARG A 178 -4.58 10.44 -16.60
N PHE A 179 -4.64 11.67 -17.10
CA PHE A 179 -5.87 12.20 -17.71
C PHE A 179 -6.29 11.45 -18.97
N ALA A 180 -5.33 11.07 -19.84
CA ALA A 180 -5.63 10.28 -21.02
C ALA A 180 -6.16 8.88 -20.68
N ALA A 181 -5.57 8.20 -19.69
CA ALA A 181 -6.05 6.90 -19.21
C ALA A 181 -7.45 7.00 -18.62
N LEU A 182 -7.71 8.02 -17.80
CA LEU A 182 -9.03 8.25 -17.23
C LEU A 182 -10.08 8.61 -18.30
N ALA A 183 -9.71 9.43 -19.29
CA ALA A 183 -10.61 9.78 -20.39
C ALA A 183 -11.01 8.54 -21.21
N LYS A 184 -10.04 7.67 -21.51
CA LYS A 184 -10.25 6.39 -22.21
C LYS A 184 -11.17 5.44 -21.43
N PHE A 185 -11.07 5.44 -20.10
CA PHE A 185 -11.98 4.68 -19.24
C PHE A 185 -13.38 5.30 -19.18
N LYS A 186 -13.47 6.63 -19.05
CA LYS A 186 -14.74 7.37 -19.03
C LYS A 186 -15.54 7.23 -20.32
N SER A 187 -14.85 7.12 -21.46
CA SER A 187 -15.48 6.91 -22.76
C SER A 187 -15.80 5.45 -23.06
N SER A 188 -15.66 4.54 -22.09
CA SER A 188 -15.89 3.10 -22.22
C SER A 188 -15.04 2.40 -23.29
N ILE A 189 -13.94 3.03 -23.76
CA ILE A 189 -13.01 2.40 -24.71
C ILE A 189 -12.28 1.25 -24.02
N PHE A 190 -11.94 1.44 -22.75
CA PHE A 190 -11.43 0.39 -21.87
C PHE A 190 -12.39 0.22 -20.72
N LYS A 191 -12.85 -1.00 -20.50
CA LYS A 191 -13.80 -1.34 -19.43
C LYS A 191 -13.09 -1.73 -18.13
N ILE A 192 -11.77 -1.96 -18.17
CA ILE A 192 -10.97 -2.30 -16.98
C ILE A 192 -9.98 -1.18 -16.64
N LEU A 193 -10.05 -0.68 -15.41
CA LEU A 193 -9.10 0.27 -14.84
C LEU A 193 -8.35 -0.35 -13.66
N ILE A 194 -7.03 -0.42 -13.73
CA ILE A 194 -6.19 -0.82 -12.60
C ILE A 194 -5.63 0.43 -11.95
N ALA A 195 -5.83 0.60 -10.65
CA ALA A 195 -5.41 1.80 -9.95
C ALA A 195 -4.79 1.54 -8.57
N THR A 196 -3.90 2.43 -8.15
CA THR A 196 -3.47 2.51 -6.75
C THR A 196 -4.32 3.51 -5.98
N ASP A 197 -4.41 3.35 -4.66
CA ASP A 197 -5.19 4.25 -3.79
C ASP A 197 -4.82 5.71 -3.98
N VAL A 198 -3.53 6.01 -4.10
CA VAL A 198 -3.03 7.38 -4.26
C VAL A 198 -3.46 7.99 -5.58
N ALA A 199 -3.49 7.18 -6.64
CA ALA A 199 -3.74 7.68 -7.98
C ALA A 199 -5.23 7.83 -8.31
N ALA A 200 -6.09 7.06 -7.65
CA ALA A 200 -7.55 7.15 -7.76
C ALA A 200 -8.16 8.31 -6.93
N ARG A 201 -7.42 8.85 -5.95
CA ARG A 201 -7.86 9.99 -5.13
C ARG A 201 -7.91 11.29 -5.92
N GLY A 202 -8.94 12.11 -5.64
CA GLY A 202 -9.13 13.42 -6.28
C GLY A 202 -9.36 13.37 -7.79
N LEU A 203 -9.52 12.18 -8.36
CA LEU A 203 -10.00 11.99 -9.73
C LEU A 203 -11.44 11.53 -9.68
N ASP A 204 -12.28 12.23 -10.42
CA ASP A 204 -13.65 11.83 -10.65
C ASP A 204 -13.65 10.59 -11.57
N ILE A 205 -13.76 9.41 -10.98
CA ILE A 205 -13.89 8.13 -11.67
C ILE A 205 -15.39 7.82 -11.76
N PRO A 206 -15.92 7.48 -12.95
CA PRO A 206 -17.34 7.16 -13.11
C PRO A 206 -17.71 5.97 -12.23
N ALA A 207 -18.99 5.91 -11.83
CA ALA A 207 -19.49 4.78 -11.05
C ALA A 207 -19.33 3.49 -11.86
N VAL A 208 -18.58 2.53 -11.29
CA VAL A 208 -18.33 1.23 -11.89
C VAL A 208 -19.30 0.19 -11.34
N GLN A 209 -19.46 -0.93 -12.03
CA GLN A 209 -20.31 -2.04 -11.60
C GLN A 209 -19.55 -2.93 -10.62
N VAL A 210 -18.28 -3.22 -10.91
CA VAL A 210 -17.46 -4.14 -10.13
C VAL A 210 -16.20 -3.46 -9.60
N VAL A 211 -15.95 -3.63 -8.30
CA VAL A 211 -14.69 -3.26 -7.63
C VAL A 211 -13.97 -4.54 -7.20
N ILE A 212 -12.74 -4.73 -7.66
CA ILE A 212 -11.89 -5.84 -7.24
C ILE A 212 -10.71 -5.30 -6.44
N ASN A 213 -10.63 -5.66 -5.17
CA ASN A 213 -9.44 -5.41 -4.36
C ASN A 213 -8.47 -6.57 -4.54
N HIS A 214 -7.48 -6.40 -5.43
CA HIS A 214 -6.43 -7.41 -5.61
C HIS A 214 -5.59 -7.61 -4.33
N ASN A 215 -5.41 -6.52 -3.57
CA ASN A 215 -4.83 -6.57 -2.24
C ASN A 215 -5.82 -6.02 -1.22
N THR A 216 -6.01 -6.73 -0.11
CA THR A 216 -6.79 -6.26 1.04
C THR A 216 -6.28 -4.89 1.49
N PRO A 217 -7.15 -3.88 1.64
CA PRO A 217 -6.76 -2.57 2.15
C PRO A 217 -6.19 -2.67 3.57
N GLY A 218 -5.08 -1.98 3.84
CA GLY A 218 -4.46 -1.98 5.17
C GLY A 218 -5.24 -1.22 6.24
N LEU A 219 -6.24 -0.42 5.84
CA LEU A 219 -7.10 0.35 6.74
C LEU A 219 -8.56 0.25 6.29
N PRO A 220 -9.52 0.05 7.22
CA PRO A 220 -10.94 -0.04 6.90
C PRO A 220 -11.50 1.16 6.14
N LYS A 221 -11.06 2.37 6.47
CA LYS A 221 -11.47 3.58 5.74
C LYS A 221 -11.08 3.54 4.26
N ILE A 222 -9.92 2.94 3.93
CA ILE A 222 -9.49 2.81 2.53
C ILE A 222 -10.43 1.85 1.80
N TYR A 223 -10.83 0.76 2.46
CA TYR A 223 -11.83 -0.17 1.93
C TYR A 223 -13.13 0.55 1.57
N ILE A 224 -13.71 1.33 2.50
CA ILE A 224 -14.94 2.10 2.27
C ILE A 224 -14.80 3.03 1.04
N HIS A 225 -13.66 3.71 0.88
CA HIS A 225 -13.41 4.60 -0.25
C HIS A 225 -13.28 3.87 -1.60
N ARG A 226 -12.75 2.65 -1.58
CA ARG A 226 -12.63 1.80 -2.78
C ARG A 226 -13.98 1.26 -3.20
N VAL A 227 -14.74 0.65 -2.28
CA VAL A 227 -16.04 0.06 -2.60
C VAL A 227 -17.10 1.13 -2.87
N GLY A 228 -16.96 2.34 -2.31
CA GLY A 228 -17.76 3.51 -2.67
C GLY A 228 -17.54 4.03 -4.10
N ARG A 229 -16.74 3.35 -4.93
CA ARG A 229 -16.64 3.62 -6.39
C ARG A 229 -17.74 2.89 -7.19
N THR A 230 -18.39 1.89 -6.60
CA THR A 230 -19.56 1.21 -7.16
C THR A 230 -20.84 1.62 -6.41
N ALA A 231 -21.98 1.09 -6.85
CA ALA A 231 -23.31 1.27 -6.27
C ALA A 231 -23.77 2.74 -6.10
N ARG A 232 -23.19 3.70 -6.83
CA ARG A 232 -23.56 5.12 -6.71
C ARG A 232 -24.92 5.41 -7.34
N ALA A 233 -25.67 6.31 -6.69
CA ALA A 233 -26.98 6.80 -7.14
C ALA A 233 -28.04 5.70 -7.29
N GLY A 234 -28.13 4.77 -6.33
CA GLY A 234 -29.19 3.75 -6.25
C GLY A 234 -29.00 2.54 -7.17
N ARG A 235 -27.85 2.43 -7.85
CA ARG A 235 -27.50 1.26 -8.66
C ARG A 235 -26.97 0.13 -7.79
N LYS A 236 -27.18 -1.11 -8.21
CA LYS A 236 -26.50 -2.28 -7.61
C LYS A 236 -25.05 -2.33 -8.06
N GLY A 237 -24.20 -2.86 -7.21
CA GLY A 237 -22.77 -2.97 -7.45
C GLY A 237 -22.17 -4.13 -6.68
N MET A 238 -21.03 -4.65 -7.14
CA MET A 238 -20.33 -5.74 -6.50
C MET A 238 -18.91 -5.33 -6.13
N ALA A 239 -18.46 -5.72 -4.93
CA ALA A 239 -17.10 -5.56 -4.47
C ALA A 239 -16.53 -6.89 -4.02
N ILE A 240 -15.48 -7.38 -4.69
CA ILE A 240 -14.76 -8.61 -4.32
C ILE A 240 -13.38 -8.23 -3.78
N THR A 241 -13.01 -8.82 -2.64
CA THR A 241 -11.69 -8.62 -2.03
C THR A 241 -10.93 -9.91 -1.96
N LEU A 242 -9.76 -9.96 -2.62
CA LEU A 242 -8.85 -11.09 -2.54
C LEU A 242 -8.09 -11.03 -1.22
N VAL A 243 -8.31 -12.04 -0.38
CA VAL A 243 -7.76 -12.14 0.98
C VAL A 243 -6.78 -13.30 1.03
N THR A 244 -5.63 -13.11 1.67
CA THR A 244 -4.72 -14.22 1.94
C THR A 244 -4.75 -14.65 3.39
N GLN A 245 -4.11 -15.78 3.65
CA GLN A 245 -3.81 -16.26 5.00
C GLN A 245 -3.13 -15.20 5.91
N TYR A 246 -2.43 -14.22 5.34
CA TYR A 246 -1.78 -13.16 6.10
C TYR A 246 -2.71 -11.97 6.39
N ASP A 247 -3.76 -11.79 5.59
CA ASP A 247 -4.60 -10.59 5.57
C ASP A 247 -5.91 -10.76 6.36
N ILE A 248 -6.14 -11.91 7.01
CA ILE A 248 -7.38 -12.23 7.76
C ILE A 248 -7.69 -11.16 8.81
N HIS A 249 -6.68 -10.71 9.56
CA HIS A 249 -6.83 -9.66 10.57
C HIS A 249 -7.31 -8.32 9.98
N LEU A 250 -6.96 -8.01 8.73
CA LEU A 250 -7.41 -6.80 8.04
C LEU A 250 -8.89 -6.90 7.67
N VAL A 251 -9.36 -8.08 7.29
CA VAL A 251 -10.77 -8.34 6.99
C VAL A 251 -11.61 -8.15 8.23
N HIS A 252 -11.23 -8.73 9.37
CA HIS A 252 -11.97 -8.53 10.61
C HIS A 252 -12.02 -7.06 11.04
N ALA A 253 -10.92 -6.31 10.87
CA ALA A 253 -10.93 -4.87 11.12
C ALA A 253 -11.87 -4.12 10.16
N ILE A 254 -12.00 -4.56 8.91
CA ILE A 254 -12.96 -4.02 7.95
C ILE A 254 -14.39 -4.33 8.40
N GLU A 255 -14.69 -5.60 8.73
CA GLU A 255 -16.01 -6.08 9.18
C GLU A 255 -16.52 -5.35 10.42
N GLU A 256 -15.62 -5.10 11.39
CA GLU A 256 -15.92 -4.34 12.61
C GLU A 256 -16.31 -2.88 12.28
N GLU A 257 -15.58 -2.24 11.36
CA GLU A 257 -15.84 -0.85 10.98
C GLU A 257 -17.13 -0.71 10.14
N ILE A 258 -17.37 -1.64 9.20
CA ILE A 258 -18.58 -1.62 8.36
C ILE A 258 -19.81 -2.18 9.08
N LYS A 259 -19.61 -2.88 10.21
CA LYS A 259 -20.63 -3.61 10.99
C LYS A 259 -21.39 -4.66 10.18
N LEU A 260 -20.68 -5.32 9.27
CA LEU A 260 -21.22 -6.34 8.36
C LEU A 260 -20.16 -7.42 8.17
N GLN A 261 -20.56 -8.69 8.31
CA GLN A 261 -19.71 -9.82 7.93
C GLN A 261 -19.72 -9.99 6.42
N LEU A 262 -18.53 -10.15 5.84
CA LEU A 262 -18.39 -10.32 4.41
C LEU A 262 -18.66 -11.79 4.06
N PRO A 263 -19.64 -12.13 3.20
CA PRO A 263 -19.79 -13.48 2.72
C PRO A 263 -18.64 -13.90 1.79
N GLU A 264 -18.34 -15.19 1.78
CA GLU A 264 -17.37 -15.79 0.86
C GLU A 264 -17.90 -15.80 -0.57
N TYR A 265 -17.03 -15.51 -1.53
CA TYR A 265 -17.27 -15.70 -2.96
C TYR A 265 -16.77 -17.09 -3.36
N SER A 266 -17.64 -17.91 -3.94
CA SER A 266 -17.28 -19.24 -4.43
C SER A 266 -16.68 -19.16 -5.83
N VAL A 267 -15.56 -19.84 -6.08
CA VAL A 267 -14.93 -19.97 -7.40
C VAL A 267 -14.65 -21.44 -7.67
N GLU A 268 -14.80 -21.85 -8.93
CA GLU A 268 -14.40 -23.18 -9.39
C GLU A 268 -12.87 -23.27 -9.48
N GLU A 269 -12.23 -23.82 -8.45
CA GLU A 269 -10.77 -23.87 -8.33
C GLU A 269 -10.08 -24.59 -9.51
N GLN A 270 -10.74 -25.58 -10.11
CA GLN A 270 -10.20 -26.34 -11.24
C GLN A 270 -9.87 -25.44 -12.43
N LEU A 271 -10.79 -24.52 -12.79
CA LEU A 271 -10.60 -23.58 -13.89
C LEU A 271 -9.45 -22.60 -13.62
N VAL A 272 -9.20 -22.28 -12.35
CA VAL A 272 -8.10 -21.40 -11.94
C VAL A 272 -6.76 -22.13 -12.05
N LEU A 273 -6.72 -23.42 -11.70
CA LEU A 273 -5.50 -24.24 -11.79
C LEU A 273 -5.05 -24.45 -13.24
N ASP A 274 -5.98 -24.54 -14.19
CA ASP A 274 -5.67 -24.71 -15.61
C ASP A 274 -4.90 -23.51 -16.18
N ILE A 275 -5.29 -22.29 -15.80
CA ILE A 275 -4.63 -21.06 -16.26
C ILE A 275 -3.42 -20.66 -15.41
N LEU A 276 -3.21 -21.29 -14.26
CA LEU A 276 -2.22 -20.87 -13.27
C LEU A 276 -0.81 -20.76 -13.84
N THR A 277 -0.37 -21.80 -14.54
CA THR A 277 1.00 -21.85 -15.10
C THR A 277 1.20 -20.74 -16.11
N GLN A 278 0.22 -20.53 -16.99
CA GLN A 278 0.27 -19.48 -18.01
C GLN A 278 0.30 -18.10 -17.37
N VAL A 279 -0.52 -17.85 -16.34
CA VAL A 279 -0.57 -16.58 -15.62
C VAL A 279 0.76 -16.27 -14.93
N ASN A 280 1.33 -17.25 -14.23
CA ASN A 280 2.61 -17.07 -13.54
C ASN A 280 3.77 -16.78 -14.50
N VAL A 281 3.84 -17.50 -15.62
CA VAL A 281 4.86 -17.25 -16.66
C VAL A 281 4.67 -15.85 -17.25
N THR A 282 3.44 -15.50 -17.63
CA THR A 282 3.13 -14.19 -18.24
C THR A 282 3.45 -13.05 -17.27
N ARG A 283 3.07 -13.18 -15.99
CA ARG A 283 3.42 -12.20 -14.96
C ARG A 283 4.93 -12.03 -14.86
N ARG A 284 5.68 -13.13 -14.82
CA ARG A 284 7.13 -13.09 -14.69
C ARG A 284 7.80 -12.40 -15.88
N GLU A 285 7.33 -12.68 -17.09
CA GLU A 285 7.78 -11.99 -18.29
C GLU A 285 7.46 -10.50 -18.26
N CYS A 286 6.25 -10.11 -17.82
CA CYS A 286 5.90 -8.70 -17.66
C CYS A 286 6.75 -7.98 -16.61
N GLU A 287 7.12 -8.67 -15.52
CA GLU A 287 8.03 -8.12 -14.50
C GLU A 287 9.42 -7.87 -15.08
N ILE A 288 9.97 -8.82 -15.84
CA ILE A 288 11.27 -8.69 -16.50
C ILE A 288 11.25 -7.56 -17.53
N GLU A 289 10.19 -7.48 -18.34
CA GLU A 289 10.01 -6.41 -19.33
C GLU A 289 9.96 -5.05 -18.63
N LEU A 290 9.19 -4.93 -17.54
CA LEU A 290 9.07 -3.68 -16.79
C LEU A 290 10.39 -3.25 -16.13
N GLU A 291 11.16 -4.21 -15.64
CA GLU A 291 12.52 -3.97 -15.10
C GLU A 291 13.48 -3.51 -16.21
N GLY A 292 13.37 -4.05 -17.42
CA GLY A 292 14.14 -3.63 -18.59
C GLY A 292 13.77 -2.24 -19.14
N MET A 293 12.63 -1.66 -18.76
CA MET A 293 12.17 -0.33 -19.19
C MET A 293 12.58 0.81 -18.23
N ASP A 294 13.57 0.58 -17.36
CA ASP A 294 14.07 1.57 -16.38
C ASP A 294 12.98 2.15 -15.47
N PHE A 295 11.96 1.35 -15.13
CA PHE A 295 10.86 1.79 -14.26
C PHE A 295 11.38 2.24 -12.88
N ASP A 296 12.43 1.61 -12.38
CA ASP A 296 13.08 1.95 -11.12
C ASP A 296 13.97 3.21 -11.21
N GLU A 297 14.51 3.56 -12.38
CA GLU A 297 15.28 4.80 -12.53
C GLU A 297 14.40 6.03 -12.30
N LYS A 298 13.15 6.02 -12.80
CA LYS A 298 12.20 7.12 -12.51
C LYS A 298 11.90 7.24 -11.02
N LYS A 299 11.84 6.11 -10.31
CA LYS A 299 11.61 6.09 -8.85
C LYS A 299 12.81 6.71 -8.13
N GLU A 300 14.01 6.38 -8.56
CA GLU A 300 15.25 6.93 -8.02
C GLU A 300 15.39 8.42 -8.35
N ILE A 301 15.04 8.86 -9.57
CA ILE A 301 15.01 10.27 -9.97
C ILE A 301 13.99 11.06 -9.14
N ASN A 302 12.78 10.53 -8.93
CA ASN A 302 11.77 11.20 -8.11
C ASN A 302 12.21 11.28 -6.64
N LYS A 303 12.83 10.22 -6.13
CA LYS A 303 13.39 10.20 -4.77
C LYS A 303 14.54 11.19 -4.62
N ARG A 304 15.43 11.29 -5.61
CA ARG A 304 16.49 12.31 -5.65
C ARG A 304 15.92 13.72 -5.67
N LYS A 305 14.90 13.99 -6.49
CA LYS A 305 14.21 15.28 -6.53
C LYS A 305 13.56 15.63 -5.20
N GLN A 306 12.96 14.65 -4.51
CA GLN A 306 12.37 14.85 -3.20
C GLN A 306 13.44 15.14 -2.13
N MET A 307 14.57 14.45 -2.15
CA MET A 307 15.71 14.75 -1.26
C MET A 307 16.25 16.17 -1.49
N ILE A 308 16.37 16.60 -2.75
CA ILE A 308 16.75 17.99 -3.09
C ILE A 308 15.73 19.00 -2.57
N LEU A 309 14.43 18.71 -2.70
CA LEU A 309 13.35 19.58 -2.22
C LEU A 309 13.36 19.70 -0.68
N GLU A 310 13.73 18.63 0.03
CA GLU A 310 13.94 18.60 1.47
C GLU A 310 15.27 19.28 1.93
N GLY A 311 16.03 19.86 1.00
CA GLY A 311 17.31 20.51 1.28
C GLY A 311 18.47 19.54 1.59
N LYS A 312 18.30 18.25 1.30
CA LYS A 312 19.32 17.21 1.53
C LYS A 312 20.08 16.93 0.24
N ASP A 313 21.40 17.01 0.27
CA ASP A 313 22.24 16.65 -0.87
C ASP A 313 22.15 15.13 -1.13
N PRO A 314 21.62 14.70 -2.29
CA PRO A 314 21.47 13.28 -2.63
C PRO A 314 22.81 12.54 -2.66
N GLU A 315 23.90 13.19 -3.07
CA GLU A 315 25.22 12.54 -3.11
C GLU A 315 25.78 12.33 -1.71
N HIS A 316 25.61 13.31 -0.83
CA HIS A 316 26.04 13.21 0.55
C HIS A 316 25.24 12.13 1.32
N GLU A 317 23.91 12.07 1.13
CA GLU A 317 23.10 11.00 1.71
C GLU A 317 23.42 9.62 1.14
N ALA A 318 23.65 9.51 -0.17
CA ALA A 318 24.02 8.25 -0.80
C ALA A 318 25.37 7.74 -0.28
N ARG A 319 26.37 8.63 -0.13
CA ARG A 319 27.67 8.31 0.50
C ARG A 319 27.48 7.84 1.93
N ARG A 320 26.68 8.55 2.74
CA ARG A 320 26.38 8.18 4.13
C ARG A 320 25.68 6.83 4.23
N ARG A 321 24.71 6.54 3.36
CA ARG A 321 24.03 5.23 3.32
C ARG A 321 24.96 4.10 2.87
N ALA A 322 25.81 4.34 1.88
CA ALA A 322 26.80 3.38 1.42
C ALA A 322 27.83 3.06 2.53
N GLU A 323 28.28 4.09 3.26
CA GLU A 323 29.17 3.94 4.40
C GLU A 323 28.51 3.17 5.55
N LEU A 324 27.27 3.51 5.91
CA LEU A 324 26.48 2.78 6.90
C LEU A 324 26.24 1.32 6.50
N SER A 325 26.01 1.05 5.20
CA SER A 325 25.86 -0.31 4.67
C SER A 325 27.16 -1.11 4.78
N ARG A 326 28.30 -0.50 4.43
CA ARG A 326 29.65 -1.10 4.61
C ARG A 326 29.98 -1.37 6.08
N ILE A 327 29.61 -0.46 6.98
CA ILE A 327 29.79 -0.67 8.43
C ILE A 327 28.91 -1.83 8.90
N ARG A 328 27.64 -1.90 8.46
CA ARG A 328 26.73 -3.00 8.80
C ARG A 328 27.21 -4.35 8.28
N SER A 329 27.68 -4.44 7.03
CA SER A 329 28.21 -5.68 6.48
C SER A 329 29.46 -6.14 7.22
N ARG A 330 30.39 -5.22 7.49
CA ARG A 330 31.62 -5.50 8.24
C ARG A 330 31.33 -5.94 9.68
N ASN A 331 30.35 -5.31 10.33
CA ASN A 331 29.90 -5.73 11.67
C ASN A 331 29.22 -7.10 11.65
N ARG A 332 28.44 -7.43 10.60
CA ARG A 332 27.81 -8.75 10.42
C ARG A 332 28.86 -9.84 10.22
N GLU A 333 29.85 -9.60 9.37
CA GLU A 333 30.97 -10.52 9.16
C GLU A 333 31.80 -10.71 10.44
N CYS A 334 32.09 -9.63 11.17
CA CYS A 334 32.80 -9.70 12.44
C CYS A 334 32.04 -10.54 13.47
N ARG A 335 30.72 -10.33 13.60
CA ARG A 335 29.85 -11.13 14.47
C ARG A 335 29.83 -12.61 14.06
N GLN A 336 29.76 -12.91 12.76
CA GLN A 336 29.80 -14.29 12.27
C GLN A 336 31.15 -14.98 12.57
N LYS A 337 32.27 -14.28 12.33
CA LYS A 337 33.61 -14.80 12.67
C LYS A 337 33.78 -15.04 14.17
N LEU A 338 33.25 -14.13 15.00
CA LEU A 338 33.26 -14.28 16.45
C LEU A 338 32.41 -15.47 16.91
N GLN A 339 31.21 -15.66 16.34
CA GLN A 339 30.36 -16.82 16.64
C GLN A 339 31.03 -18.14 16.22
N GLN A 340 31.66 -18.19 15.05
CA GLN A 340 32.39 -19.37 14.58
C GLN A 340 33.60 -19.68 15.46
N SER A 341 34.36 -18.68 15.90
CA SER A 341 35.52 -18.89 16.77
C SER A 341 35.10 -19.37 18.17
N LEU A 342 34.02 -18.81 18.74
CA LEU A 342 33.42 -19.28 20.00
C LEU A 342 32.90 -20.71 19.88
N HIS A 343 32.26 -21.05 18.77
CA HIS A 343 31.77 -22.40 18.50
C HIS A 343 32.92 -23.41 18.41
N ARG A 344 33.98 -23.10 17.65
CA ARG A 344 35.20 -23.93 17.56
C ARG A 344 35.86 -24.13 18.93
N ARG A 345 35.95 -23.06 19.74
CA ARG A 345 36.55 -23.12 21.09
C ARG A 345 35.72 -24.01 22.03
N ARG A 346 34.39 -23.93 21.97
CA ARG A 346 33.48 -24.82 22.72
C ARG A 346 33.61 -26.28 22.28
N GLN A 347 33.66 -26.55 20.96
CA GLN A 347 33.86 -27.91 20.45
C GLN A 347 35.20 -28.51 20.89
N LEU A 348 36.29 -27.75 20.84
CA LEU A 348 37.60 -28.20 21.32
C LEU A 348 37.59 -28.49 22.83
N GLN A 349 36.92 -27.66 23.64
CA GLN A 349 36.75 -27.93 25.06
C GLN A 349 35.93 -29.20 25.32
N LEU A 350 34.85 -29.43 24.57
CA LEU A 350 34.06 -30.65 24.67
C LEU A 350 34.89 -31.89 24.30
N ARG A 351 35.64 -31.86 23.18
CA ARG A 351 36.52 -32.96 22.77
C ARG A 351 37.58 -33.26 23.83
N ARG A 352 38.19 -32.23 24.43
CA ARG A 352 39.16 -32.40 25.54
C ARG A 352 38.52 -33.02 26.78
N LYS A 353 37.30 -32.61 27.14
CA LYS A 353 36.55 -33.21 28.27
C LYS A 353 36.19 -34.68 28.00
N LEU A 354 35.72 -34.98 26.79
CA LEU A 354 35.40 -36.36 26.35
C LEU A 354 36.65 -37.24 26.37
N HIS A 355 37.77 -36.77 25.84
CA HIS A 355 39.02 -37.52 25.84
C HIS A 355 39.50 -37.83 27.26
N ARG A 356 39.51 -36.83 28.17
CA ARG A 356 39.83 -37.04 29.59
C ARG A 356 38.86 -38.01 30.28
N SER A 357 37.58 -37.99 29.89
CA SER A 357 36.60 -38.93 30.44
C SER A 357 36.81 -40.36 29.94
N MET A 358 37.20 -40.52 28.67
CA MET A 358 37.54 -41.82 28.08
C MET A 358 38.82 -42.40 28.68
N GLU A 359 39.86 -41.59 28.87
CA GLU A 359 41.09 -42.01 29.56
C GLU A 359 40.82 -42.45 31.00
N ARG A 360 39.96 -41.74 31.73
CA ARG A 360 39.54 -42.14 33.08
C ARG A 360 38.78 -43.46 33.09
N ARG A 361 37.91 -43.71 32.09
CA ARG A 361 37.21 -45.00 31.95
C ARG A 361 38.18 -46.13 31.61
N ARG A 362 39.13 -45.89 30.71
CA ARG A 362 40.15 -46.88 30.32
C ARG A 362 41.03 -47.28 31.50
N ARG A 363 41.52 -46.30 32.27
CA ARG A 363 42.28 -46.55 33.52
C ARG A 363 41.47 -47.27 34.60
N LYS A 364 40.15 -47.08 34.65
CA LYS A 364 39.29 -47.83 35.56
C LYS A 364 39.16 -49.30 35.13
N MET A 365 38.92 -49.54 33.84
CA MET A 365 38.85 -50.91 33.31
C MET A 365 40.18 -51.66 33.41
N GLU A 366 41.32 -50.97 33.22
CA GLU A 366 42.64 -51.57 33.44
C GLU A 366 42.83 -51.96 34.92
N LYS A 367 42.45 -51.11 35.87
CA LYS A 367 42.50 -51.43 37.30
C LYS A 367 41.51 -52.52 37.74
N GLU A 368 40.35 -52.60 37.10
CA GLU A 368 39.39 -53.68 37.36
C GLU A 368 39.91 -55.02 36.83
N LYS A 369 40.59 -55.03 35.67
CA LYS A 369 41.26 -56.22 35.14
C LYS A 369 42.44 -56.68 35.99
N GLU A 370 43.28 -55.74 36.44
CA GLU A 370 44.40 -56.06 37.35
C GLU A 370 43.88 -56.69 38.66
N LYS A 371 42.76 -56.18 39.20
CA LYS A 371 42.11 -56.79 40.38
C LYS A 371 41.53 -58.18 40.10
N GLU A 372 40.90 -58.38 38.94
CA GLU A 372 40.38 -59.70 38.54
C GLU A 372 41.50 -60.71 38.27
N GLU A 373 42.70 -60.27 37.88
CA GLU A 373 43.88 -61.12 37.73
C GLU A 373 44.51 -61.45 39.09
N GLU A 374 44.63 -60.47 40.00
CA GLU A 374 45.08 -60.70 41.39
C GLU A 374 44.15 -61.66 42.15
N GLU A 375 42.82 -61.52 42.02
CA GLU A 375 41.84 -62.43 42.66
C GLU A 375 41.88 -63.86 42.08
N LYS A 376 42.42 -64.05 40.87
CA LYS A 376 42.60 -65.38 40.25
C LYS A 376 43.93 -66.05 40.60
N GLU A 377 44.94 -65.29 41.03
CA GLU A 377 46.20 -65.85 41.52
C GLU A 377 46.14 -66.24 43.01
N GLU A 378 45.15 -65.73 43.77
CA GLU A 378 44.91 -66.09 45.18
C GLU A 378 43.92 -67.26 45.41
N GLN A 379 43.36 -67.87 44.35
CA GLN A 379 42.53 -69.09 44.40
C GLN A 379 43.26 -70.30 43.81
#